data_AF-A0A7U9NJ30-F1
#
_entry.id   AF-A0A7U9NJ30-F1
#
_cell.length_a   1.000
_cell.length_b   1.000
_cell.length_c   1.000
_cell.angle_alpha   90.00
_cell.angle_beta   90.00
_cell.angle_gamma   90.00
#
_symmetry.space_group_name_H-M   'P 1'
#
loop_
_entity.id
_entity.type
_entity.pdbx_description
1 polymer ?
#
loop_
_entity_poly.entity_id
_entity_poly.type
_entity_poly.pdbx_seq_one_letter_code
_entity_poly.pdbx_strand_id
1 'polypeptide(L)'
;MEEIIRKREIPPMPEGIKIRMASRGSLPSQEISDISQLGVQDIVKKVRTGKYRSVMMAPDEDNEEGFLMMESSSDLIFLQIWDAETETAWACFNPGLLDSDEEAPIEPSDGQSVFPLKCTMGDRELAAKCVEWYAHTCEPYPGMDWLKNTEE
;
A
#
# COMPACT_ATOMS: atom_id res chain seq x y z
N MET A 1 -7.04 16.20 8.83
CA MET A 1 -7.41 17.01 7.63
C MET A 1 -7.14 16.20 6.37
N GLU A 2 -8.06 16.16 5.39
CA GLU A 2 -7.84 15.47 4.10
C GLU A 2 -7.27 16.45 3.04
N GLU A 3 -6.21 16.03 2.32
CA GLU A 3 -5.55 16.78 1.26
C GLU A 3 -5.18 15.86 0.08
N ILE A 4 -5.29 16.34 -1.17
CA ILE A 4 -4.79 15.60 -2.33
C ILE A 4 -3.35 16.01 -2.63
N ILE A 5 -2.42 15.07 -2.46
CA ILE A 5 -1.02 15.21 -2.87
C ILE A 5 -0.90 14.78 -4.33
N ARG A 6 -0.57 15.74 -5.20
CA ARG A 6 -0.43 15.47 -6.64
C ARG A 6 0.84 14.71 -6.96
N LYS A 7 0.74 13.78 -7.90
CA LYS A 7 1.89 13.11 -8.49
C LYS A 7 2.88 14.12 -9.07
N ARG A 8 4.15 13.76 -9.01
CA ARG A 8 5.28 14.57 -9.45
C ARG A 8 6.23 13.73 -10.30
N GLU A 9 7.32 14.35 -10.76
CA GLU A 9 8.40 13.63 -11.43
C GLU A 9 8.93 12.51 -10.54
N ILE A 10 9.10 11.32 -11.12
CA ILE A 10 9.53 10.12 -10.41
C ILE A 10 11.07 10.16 -10.36
N PRO A 11 11.69 10.26 -9.17
CA PRO A 11 13.14 10.13 -9.05
C PRO A 11 13.59 8.73 -9.47
N PRO A 12 14.88 8.54 -9.80
CA PRO A 12 15.46 7.20 -9.89
C PRO A 12 15.20 6.40 -8.60
N MET A 13 14.90 5.12 -8.74
CA MET A 13 14.69 4.23 -7.59
C MET A 13 15.96 4.20 -6.72
N PRO A 14 15.88 4.48 -5.41
CA PRO A 14 17.03 4.37 -4.52
C PRO A 14 17.58 2.94 -4.43
N GLU A 15 18.88 2.83 -4.16
CA GLU A 15 19.51 1.52 -3.94
C GLU A 15 19.18 0.96 -2.56
N GLY A 16 19.00 -0.36 -2.50
CA GLY A 16 18.78 -1.10 -1.25
C GLY A 16 17.31 -1.18 -0.84
N ILE A 17 17.00 -2.20 -0.04
CA ILE A 17 15.66 -2.43 0.52
C ILE A 17 15.61 -1.84 1.94
N LYS A 18 14.54 -1.13 2.25
CA LYS A 18 14.33 -0.43 3.53
C LYS A 18 13.39 -1.17 4.48
N ILE A 19 12.46 -1.95 3.92
CA ILE A 19 11.54 -2.76 4.72
C ILE A 19 12.32 -3.84 5.50
N ARG A 20 11.82 -4.18 6.68
CA ARG A 20 12.31 -5.28 7.53
C ARG A 20 11.30 -6.41 7.67
N MET A 21 10.05 -6.14 7.33
CA MET A 21 8.96 -7.11 7.39
C MET A 21 8.13 -7.03 6.11
N ALA A 22 7.67 -8.19 5.64
CA ALA A 22 6.62 -8.28 4.64
C ALA A 22 5.72 -9.49 4.91
N SER A 23 4.43 -9.38 4.60
CA SER A 23 3.48 -10.48 4.67
C SER A 23 2.48 -10.43 3.51
N ARG A 24 1.80 -11.56 3.25
CA ARG A 24 0.69 -11.68 2.29
C ARG A 24 -0.66 -11.89 2.99
N GLY A 25 -0.82 -11.30 4.17
CA GLY A 25 -2.01 -11.36 5.01
C GLY A 25 -1.70 -11.24 6.50
N SER A 26 -2.74 -11.21 7.32
CA SER A 26 -2.67 -10.95 8.76
C SER A 26 -2.14 -12.12 9.62
N LEU A 27 -2.15 -13.36 9.12
CA LEU A 27 -1.72 -14.52 9.91
C LEU A 27 -0.20 -14.67 9.90
N PRO A 28 0.44 -15.11 11.01
CA PRO A 28 1.88 -15.36 11.06
C PRO A 28 2.40 -16.31 9.96
N SER A 29 1.59 -17.31 9.57
CA SER A 29 1.93 -18.24 8.47
C SER A 29 1.99 -17.60 7.07
N GLN A 30 1.64 -16.32 6.96
CA GLN A 30 1.63 -15.54 5.73
C GLN A 30 2.80 -14.55 5.64
N GLU A 31 3.73 -14.58 6.59
CA GLU A 31 4.98 -13.83 6.50
C GLU A 31 5.80 -14.23 5.25
N ILE A 32 6.48 -13.25 4.67
CA ILE A 32 7.35 -13.42 3.50
C ILE A 32 8.79 -13.31 3.98
N SER A 33 9.46 -14.45 4.08
CA SER A 33 10.85 -14.53 4.57
C SER A 33 11.90 -13.94 3.63
N ASP A 34 11.62 -13.86 2.32
CA ASP A 34 12.57 -13.30 1.35
C ASP A 34 12.19 -11.85 1.01
N ILE A 35 12.85 -10.92 1.69
CA ILE A 35 12.77 -9.47 1.44
C ILE A 35 14.04 -8.94 0.78
N SER A 36 14.83 -9.82 0.15
CA SER A 36 15.96 -9.39 -0.70
C SER A 36 15.45 -8.65 -1.94
N GLN A 37 16.38 -8.09 -2.74
CA GLN A 37 16.02 -7.46 -4.02
C GLN A 37 15.19 -8.41 -4.92
N LEU A 38 15.54 -9.70 -4.96
CA LEU A 38 14.81 -10.70 -5.76
C LEU A 38 13.45 -11.01 -5.14
N GLY A 39 13.38 -11.09 -3.82
CA GLY A 39 12.14 -11.27 -3.07
C GLY A 39 11.14 -10.14 -3.34
N VAL A 40 11.58 -8.89 -3.25
CA VAL A 40 10.75 -7.70 -3.56
C VAL A 40 10.29 -7.72 -5.02
N GLN A 41 11.16 -8.03 -5.99
CA GLN A 41 10.76 -8.16 -7.39
C GLN A 41 9.67 -9.23 -7.60
N ASP A 42 9.76 -10.34 -6.86
CA ASP A 42 8.76 -11.39 -6.88
C ASP A 42 7.42 -10.96 -6.23
N ILE A 43 7.45 -10.23 -5.10
CA ILE A 43 6.26 -9.59 -4.50
C ILE A 43 5.60 -8.68 -5.53
N VAL A 44 6.34 -7.76 -6.14
CA VAL A 44 5.87 -6.79 -7.13
C VAL A 44 5.23 -7.51 -8.32
N LYS A 45 5.85 -8.58 -8.82
CA LYS A 45 5.28 -9.42 -9.88
C LYS A 45 3.96 -10.06 -9.45
N LYS A 46 3.86 -10.56 -8.22
CA LYS A 46 2.65 -11.19 -7.70
C LYS A 46 1.51 -10.20 -7.45
N VAL A 47 1.82 -8.97 -7.05
CA VAL A 47 0.86 -7.85 -6.98
C VAL A 47 0.34 -7.50 -8.37
N ARG A 48 1.26 -7.27 -9.32
CA ARG A 48 0.95 -6.95 -10.73
C ARG A 48 0.03 -7.97 -11.38
N THR A 49 0.27 -9.26 -11.11
CA THR A 49 -0.52 -10.38 -11.66
C THR A 49 -1.77 -10.72 -10.86
N GLY A 50 -2.03 -10.04 -9.74
CA GLY A 50 -3.17 -10.30 -8.85
C GLY A 50 -3.08 -11.62 -8.08
N LYS A 51 -1.90 -12.25 -8.04
CA LYS A 51 -1.66 -13.47 -7.25
C LYS A 51 -1.57 -13.16 -5.75
N TYR A 52 -1.01 -12.01 -5.39
CA TYR A 52 -1.12 -11.48 -4.03
C TYR A 52 -2.29 -10.52 -3.97
N ARG A 53 -3.23 -10.83 -3.08
CA ARG A 53 -4.40 -10.00 -2.81
C ARG A 53 -4.22 -9.11 -1.59
N SER A 54 -3.46 -9.60 -0.61
CA SER A 54 -3.02 -8.86 0.56
C SER A 54 -1.50 -8.72 0.51
N VAL A 55 -0.98 -7.54 0.85
CA VAL A 55 0.43 -7.29 1.12
C VAL A 55 0.53 -6.30 2.28
N MET A 56 1.33 -6.63 3.30
CA MET A 56 1.77 -5.69 4.32
C MET A 56 3.28 -5.59 4.28
N MET A 57 3.84 -4.40 4.46
CA MET A 57 5.29 -4.17 4.58
C MET A 57 5.56 -3.06 5.58
N ALA A 58 6.63 -3.20 6.36
CA ALA A 58 7.01 -2.21 7.37
C ALA A 58 8.54 -2.01 7.43
N PRO A 59 9.02 -0.82 7.86
CA PRO A 59 10.44 -0.54 8.09
C PRO A 59 10.99 -1.24 9.34
N ASP A 60 10.12 -1.71 10.22
CA ASP A 60 10.42 -2.45 11.45
C ASP A 60 9.72 -3.83 11.48
N GLU A 61 10.03 -4.65 12.48
CA GLU A 61 9.51 -6.03 12.58
C GLU A 61 8.07 -6.08 13.11
N ASP A 62 7.64 -5.04 13.84
CA ASP A 62 6.39 -5.00 14.61
C ASP A 62 5.32 -4.08 13.95
N ASN A 63 5.68 -3.37 12.89
CA ASN A 63 4.88 -2.36 12.17
C ASN A 63 4.55 -1.11 13.02
N GLU A 64 5.40 -0.79 13.98
CA GLU A 64 5.19 0.34 14.90
C GLU A 64 5.59 1.69 14.29
N GLU A 65 6.60 1.74 13.42
CA GLU A 65 7.08 2.99 12.83
C GLU A 65 6.21 3.43 11.64
N GLY A 66 5.45 2.50 11.08
CA GLY A 66 4.59 2.72 9.92
C GLY A 66 4.47 1.46 9.08
N PHE A 67 3.57 1.48 8.11
CA PHE A 67 3.40 0.36 7.19
C PHE A 67 2.78 0.78 5.87
N LEU A 68 3.00 -0.05 4.84
CA LEU A 68 2.13 -0.12 3.67
C LEU A 68 1.20 -1.32 3.84
N MET A 69 -0.09 -1.10 3.63
CA MET A 69 -1.11 -2.14 3.53
C MET A 69 -1.76 -2.08 2.14
N MET A 70 -1.87 -3.23 1.50
CA MET A 70 -2.63 -3.42 0.28
C MET A 70 -3.59 -4.58 0.48
N GLU A 71 -4.86 -4.38 0.13
CA GLU A 71 -5.90 -5.40 0.09
C GLU A 71 -6.66 -5.30 -1.23
N SER A 72 -7.07 -6.42 -1.83
CA SER A 72 -7.70 -6.39 -3.15
C SER A 72 -8.66 -7.52 -3.43
N SER A 73 -9.70 -7.18 -4.18
CA SER A 73 -10.59 -8.13 -4.86
C SER A 73 -10.04 -8.43 -6.26
N SER A 74 -10.88 -8.97 -7.16
CA SER A 74 -10.53 -9.10 -8.57
C SER A 74 -10.26 -7.75 -9.24
N ASP A 75 -11.08 -6.76 -8.91
CA ASP A 75 -11.22 -5.53 -9.70
C ASP A 75 -10.85 -4.26 -8.93
N LEU A 76 -10.84 -4.31 -7.59
CA LEU A 76 -10.53 -3.18 -6.73
C LEU A 76 -9.33 -3.48 -5.84
N ILE A 77 -8.53 -2.45 -5.60
CA ILE A 77 -7.34 -2.47 -4.77
C ILE A 77 -7.48 -1.30 -3.81
N PHE A 78 -7.45 -1.60 -2.52
CA PHE A 78 -7.16 -0.64 -1.46
C PHE A 78 -5.65 -0.66 -1.22
N LEU A 79 -5.03 0.51 -1.15
CA LEU A 79 -3.62 0.66 -0.79
C LEU A 79 -3.46 1.90 0.08
N GLN A 80 -2.90 1.73 1.26
CA GLN A 80 -2.62 2.78 2.21
C GLN A 80 -1.19 2.67 2.74
N ILE A 81 -0.59 3.81 3.02
CA ILE A 81 0.62 3.94 3.83
C ILE A 81 0.23 4.69 5.10
N TRP A 82 0.66 4.21 6.26
CA TRP A 82 0.57 4.94 7.52
C TRP A 82 1.99 5.16 8.05
N ASP A 83 2.24 6.36 8.55
CA ASP A 83 3.48 6.78 9.18
C ASP A 83 3.16 7.22 10.62
N ALA A 84 3.78 6.53 11.58
CA ALA A 84 3.56 6.78 12.99
C ALA A 84 4.22 8.07 13.46
N GLU A 85 5.38 8.44 12.91
CA GLU A 85 6.13 9.63 13.35
C GLU A 85 5.36 10.92 13.09
N THR A 86 4.68 10.98 11.94
CA THR A 86 3.92 12.16 11.51
C THR A 86 2.41 11.99 11.65
N GLU A 87 1.95 10.87 12.24
CA GLU A 87 0.53 10.49 12.36
C GLU A 87 -0.25 10.73 11.05
N THR A 88 0.38 10.33 9.95
CA THR A 88 -0.12 10.61 8.60
C THR A 88 -0.43 9.32 7.86
N ALA A 89 -1.58 9.30 7.20
CA ALA A 89 -1.95 8.26 6.26
C ALA A 89 -2.01 8.81 4.83
N TRP A 90 -1.58 8.01 3.85
CA TRP A 90 -1.78 8.25 2.44
C TRP A 90 -2.51 7.05 1.84
N ALA A 91 -3.69 7.26 1.26
CA ALA A 91 -4.43 6.23 0.56
C ALA A 91 -4.46 6.49 -0.95
N CYS A 92 -4.48 5.42 -1.74
CA CYS A 92 -4.97 5.53 -3.12
C CYS A 92 -6.43 5.98 -3.09
N PHE A 93 -6.90 6.64 -4.15
CA PHE A 93 -8.28 7.07 -4.21
C PHE A 93 -8.80 7.15 -5.65
N ASN A 94 -10.13 7.11 -5.78
CA ASN A 94 -10.84 7.35 -7.02
C ASN A 94 -11.42 8.78 -6.99
N PRO A 95 -10.93 9.71 -7.84
CA PRO A 95 -11.39 11.10 -7.84
C PRO A 95 -12.89 11.24 -8.19
N GLY A 96 -13.46 10.26 -8.92
CA GLY A 96 -14.89 10.25 -9.26
C GLY A 96 -15.80 9.81 -8.11
N LEU A 97 -15.24 9.38 -6.98
CA LEU A 97 -15.97 8.84 -5.83
C LEU A 97 -15.63 9.55 -4.52
N LEU A 98 -15.00 10.73 -4.55
CA LEU A 98 -14.56 11.42 -3.32
C LEU A 98 -15.69 11.72 -2.32
N ASP A 99 -16.90 11.99 -2.84
CA ASP A 99 -18.10 12.25 -2.04
C ASP A 99 -18.89 10.96 -1.68
N SER A 100 -18.33 9.78 -1.99
CA SER A 100 -18.98 8.49 -1.72
C SER A 100 -18.62 7.97 -0.33
N ASP A 101 -19.66 7.61 0.43
CA ASP A 101 -19.54 6.92 1.73
C ASP A 101 -19.69 5.38 1.60
N GLU A 102 -19.78 4.85 0.38
CA GLU A 102 -19.89 3.40 0.14
C GLU A 102 -18.64 2.63 0.58
N GLU A 103 -18.84 1.38 1.01
CA GLU A 103 -17.78 0.43 1.33
C GLU A 103 -17.36 -0.37 0.09
N ALA A 104 -16.06 -0.60 -0.07
CA ALA A 104 -15.53 -1.42 -1.13
C ALA A 104 -15.82 -2.91 -0.87
N PRO A 105 -16.24 -3.69 -1.88
CA PRO A 105 -16.41 -5.14 -1.78
C PRO A 105 -15.05 -5.87 -1.82
N ILE A 106 -14.17 -5.57 -0.87
CA ILE A 106 -12.87 -6.20 -0.66
C ILE A 106 -12.93 -6.99 0.65
N GLU A 107 -12.70 -8.30 0.56
CA GLU A 107 -12.58 -9.14 1.75
C GLU A 107 -11.22 -8.85 2.42
N PRO A 108 -11.20 -8.34 3.67
CA PRO A 108 -9.97 -8.02 4.36
C PRO A 108 -9.25 -9.29 4.83
N SER A 109 -7.92 -9.33 4.76
CA SER A 109 -7.17 -10.49 5.25
C SER A 109 -7.22 -10.67 6.77
N ASP A 110 -7.54 -9.61 7.52
CA ASP A 110 -7.76 -9.65 8.98
C ASP A 110 -9.20 -10.05 9.38
N GLY A 111 -10.13 -10.12 8.41
CA GLY A 111 -11.53 -10.43 8.64
C GLY A 111 -12.34 -9.34 9.36
N GLN A 112 -11.80 -8.13 9.52
CA GLN A 112 -12.39 -7.06 10.33
C GLN A 112 -12.37 -5.68 9.64
N SER A 113 -11.35 -5.39 8.82
CA SER A 113 -11.18 -4.08 8.20
C SER A 113 -12.28 -3.75 7.20
N VAL A 114 -12.67 -2.47 7.15
CA VAL A 114 -13.62 -1.92 6.19
C VAL A 114 -12.90 -0.86 5.35
N PHE A 115 -12.98 -0.99 4.03
CA PHE A 115 -12.29 -0.09 3.10
C PHE A 115 -13.30 0.84 2.42
N PRO A 116 -13.14 2.17 2.50
CA PRO A 116 -13.99 3.09 1.76
C PRO A 116 -13.81 2.89 0.25
N LEU A 117 -14.90 2.82 -0.51
CA LEU A 117 -14.87 2.69 -1.97
C LEU A 117 -14.11 3.85 -2.63
N LYS A 118 -14.22 5.06 -2.05
CA LYS A 118 -13.45 6.23 -2.48
C LYS A 118 -11.94 6.02 -2.42
N CYS A 119 -11.47 5.16 -1.51
CA CYS A 119 -10.04 4.84 -1.29
C CYS A 119 -9.58 3.61 -2.08
N THR A 120 -10.11 3.40 -3.29
CA THR A 120 -9.73 2.25 -4.14
C THR A 120 -9.27 2.66 -5.54
N MET A 121 -8.52 1.77 -6.18
CA MET A 121 -8.13 1.86 -7.59
C MET A 121 -8.26 0.50 -8.29
N GLY A 122 -8.28 0.49 -9.63
CA GLY A 122 -8.26 -0.73 -10.45
C GLY A 122 -6.91 -1.01 -11.15
N ASP A 123 -5.92 -0.13 -10.99
CA ASP A 123 -4.65 -0.21 -11.71
C ASP A 123 -3.61 -1.06 -10.94
N ARG A 124 -3.50 -2.34 -11.30
CA ARG A 124 -2.52 -3.27 -10.71
C ARG A 124 -1.07 -2.92 -11.03
N GLU A 125 -0.80 -2.27 -12.17
CA GLU A 125 0.57 -1.85 -12.50
C GLU A 125 0.99 -0.69 -11.60
N LEU A 126 0.08 0.25 -11.35
CA LEU A 126 0.31 1.34 -10.41
C LEU A 126 0.47 0.83 -8.98
N ALA A 127 -0.38 -0.09 -8.53
CA ALA A 127 -0.25 -0.73 -7.23
C ALA A 127 1.12 -1.43 -7.05
N ALA A 128 1.57 -2.15 -8.08
CA ALA A 128 2.88 -2.81 -8.06
C ALA A 128 4.04 -1.81 -7.95
N LYS A 129 3.96 -0.66 -8.64
CA LYS A 129 4.95 0.42 -8.50
C LYS A 129 4.94 1.05 -7.11
N CYS A 130 3.77 1.22 -6.50
CA CYS A 130 3.65 1.71 -5.13
C CYS A 130 4.33 0.75 -4.13
N VAL A 131 4.06 -0.55 -4.27
CA VAL A 131 4.71 -1.59 -3.46
C VAL A 131 6.22 -1.61 -3.65
N GLU A 132 6.71 -1.57 -4.89
CA GLU A 132 8.15 -1.53 -5.17
C GLU A 132 8.81 -0.29 -4.56
N TRP A 133 8.23 0.89 -4.79
CA TRP A 133 8.76 2.14 -4.27
C TRP A 133 8.82 2.15 -2.75
N TYR A 134 7.74 1.69 -2.08
CA TYR A 134 7.71 1.63 -0.63
C TYR A 134 8.78 0.67 -0.08
N ALA A 135 8.99 -0.50 -0.71
CA ALA A 135 10.04 -1.42 -0.29
C ALA A 135 11.45 -0.78 -0.28
N HIS A 136 11.68 0.19 -1.17
CA HIS A 136 12.94 0.91 -1.31
C HIS A 136 13.05 2.22 -0.51
N THR A 137 11.93 2.78 -0.05
CA THR A 137 11.90 4.16 0.48
C THR A 137 11.11 4.33 1.77
N CYS A 138 10.15 3.46 2.04
CA CYS A 138 9.10 3.63 3.04
C CYS A 138 8.26 4.89 2.85
N GLU A 139 8.24 5.45 1.63
CA GLU A 139 7.50 6.67 1.28
C GLU A 139 6.38 6.40 0.26
N PRO A 140 5.40 7.31 0.13
CA PRO A 140 4.41 7.27 -0.95
C PRO A 140 5.04 7.41 -2.34
N TYR A 141 4.64 6.55 -3.29
CA TYR A 141 5.14 6.59 -4.67
C TYR A 141 4.79 7.91 -5.36
N PRO A 142 5.79 8.68 -5.87
CA PRO A 142 5.56 10.01 -6.43
C PRO A 142 4.78 10.02 -7.73
N GLY A 143 4.64 8.86 -8.42
CA GLY A 143 3.89 8.76 -9.67
C GLY A 143 2.37 8.63 -9.51
N MET A 144 1.86 8.60 -8.28
CA MET A 144 0.42 8.50 -7.97
C MET A 144 -0.06 9.75 -7.23
N ASP A 145 -1.31 10.17 -7.49
CA ASP A 145 -1.99 11.14 -6.64
C ASP A 145 -2.44 10.42 -5.37
N TRP A 146 -2.14 10.97 -4.19
CA TRP A 146 -2.49 10.37 -2.89
C TRP A 146 -3.54 11.21 -2.17
N LEU A 147 -4.48 10.56 -1.50
CA LEU A 147 -5.32 11.20 -0.50
C LEU A 147 -4.59 11.11 0.85
N LYS A 148 -4.04 12.23 1.28
CA LYS A 148 -3.35 12.38 2.58
C LYS A 148 -4.38 12.71 3.66
N ASN A 149 -4.28 12.04 4.79
CA ASN A 149 -5.00 12.37 6.01
C ASN A 149 -4.01 12.50 7.17
N THR A 150 -4.14 13.55 7.96
CA THR A 150 -3.37 13.75 9.20
C THR A 150 -4.34 13.88 10.36
N GLU A 151 -4.01 13.35 11.53
CA GLU A 151 -4.67 13.77 12.76
C GLU A 151 -4.37 15.26 13.01
N GLU A 152 -5.33 16.00 13.60
CA GLU A 152 -5.18 17.41 13.97
C GLU A 152 -4.75 17.56 15.43
#